data_AF-A0A1B8DX68-F1
#
_entry.id   AF-A0A1B8DX68-F1
#
_cell.length_a   1.000
_cell.length_b   1.000
_cell.length_c   1.000
_cell.angle_alpha   90.00
_cell.angle_beta   90.00
_cell.angle_gamma   90.00
#
_symmetry.space_group_name_H-M   'P 1'
#
loop_
_entity.id
_entity.type
_entity.pdbx_description
1 polymer ?
#
loop_
_entity_poly.entity_id
_entity_poly.type
_entity_poly.pdbx_seq_one_letter_code
_entity_poly.pdbx_strand_id
1 'polypeptide(L)'
;MSHWDGSAVKIQKSLDVALKTPVELFIGTEFTVKLDPWAEFVATGTNTQIDPSTVAVVAKLSTPEAYTINDEFVVNISVNGDLTKDAKIYTDSIVITQDSQ
;
A
#
# COMPACT_ATOMS: atom_id res chain seq x y z
N MET A 1 -5.19 1.65 13.03
CA MET A 1 -5.00 0.28 13.55
C MET A 1 -4.16 0.40 14.80
N SER A 2 -4.71 0.04 15.95
CA SER A 2 -4.04 0.02 17.25
C SER A 2 -4.13 -1.40 17.80
N HIS A 3 -3.17 -1.82 18.62
CA HIS A 3 -3.38 -3.00 19.44
C HIS A 3 -4.59 -2.74 20.36
N TRP A 4 -5.30 -3.79 20.77
CA TRP A 4 -6.52 -3.66 21.58
C TRP A 4 -6.29 -2.90 22.91
N ASP A 5 -5.03 -2.79 23.33
CA ASP A 5 -4.56 -2.09 24.53
C ASP A 5 -4.22 -0.60 24.30
N GLY A 6 -4.41 -0.07 23.08
CA GLY A 6 -4.10 1.31 22.74
C GLY A 6 -2.61 1.61 22.54
N SER A 7 -1.75 0.59 22.54
CA SER A 7 -0.31 0.79 22.27
C SER A 7 -0.06 1.14 20.80
N ALA A 8 0.91 2.03 20.59
CA ALA A 8 1.30 2.50 19.26
C ALA A 8 1.87 1.36 18.42
N VAL A 9 1.45 1.29 17.16
CA VAL A 9 1.93 0.29 16.20
C VAL A 9 3.28 0.74 15.65
N LYS A 10 4.32 -0.07 15.84
CA LYS A 10 5.64 0.17 15.26
C LYS A 10 5.78 -0.58 13.94
N ILE A 11 6.01 0.15 12.84
CA ILE A 11 6.48 -0.45 11.60
C ILE A 11 7.99 -0.65 11.77
N GLN A 12 8.41 -1.90 12.00
CA GLN A 12 9.83 -2.22 12.14
C GLN A 12 10.54 -2.48 10.80
N LYS A 13 9.80 -2.87 9.76
CA LYS A 13 10.36 -3.23 8.45
C LYS A 13 9.56 -2.69 7.28
N SER A 14 8.30 -3.12 7.15
CA SER A 14 7.47 -2.72 6.01
C SER A 14 5.98 -2.75 6.26
N LEU A 15 5.28 -1.92 5.51
CA LEU A 15 3.85 -2.02 5.28
C LEU A 15 3.63 -2.65 3.90
N ASP A 16 2.85 -3.72 3.84
CA ASP A 16 2.46 -4.34 2.58
C ASP A 16 1.04 -3.91 2.23
N VAL A 17 0.86 -3.48 0.98
CA VAL A 17 -0.42 -3.07 0.40
C VAL A 17 -0.69 -4.00 -0.78
N ALA A 18 -1.75 -4.80 -0.65
CA ALA A 18 -2.25 -5.62 -1.74
C ALA A 18 -3.53 -5.02 -2.31
N LEU A 19 -3.64 -4.98 -3.63
CA LEU A 19 -4.84 -4.56 -4.36
C LEU A 19 -4.97 -5.33 -5.68
N LYS A 20 -6.16 -5.27 -6.27
CA LYS A 20 -6.42 -5.77 -7.63
C LYS A 20 -6.64 -4.61 -8.58
N THR A 21 -6.16 -4.78 -9.80
CA THR A 21 -6.19 -3.76 -10.84
C THR A 21 -6.53 -4.42 -12.19
N PRO A 22 -7.09 -3.69 -13.16
CA PRO A 22 -7.39 -4.22 -14.48
C PRO A 22 -6.18 -4.17 -15.44
N VAL A 23 -5.06 -3.61 -14.98
CA VAL A 23 -3.78 -3.44 -15.69
C VAL A 23 -2.63 -3.53 -14.68
N GLU A 24 -1.43 -3.89 -15.14
CA GLU A 24 -0.23 -3.83 -14.32
C GLU A 24 0.08 -2.39 -13.88
N LEU A 25 0.63 -2.23 -12.68
CA LEU A 25 1.04 -0.93 -12.16
C LEU A 25 2.57 -0.80 -12.14
N PHE A 26 3.05 0.37 -12.55
CA PHE A 26 4.41 0.83 -12.34
C PHE A 26 4.53 1.43 -10.93
N ILE A 27 5.08 0.63 -10.01
CA ILE A 27 5.27 1.03 -8.62
C ILE A 27 6.26 2.21 -8.53
N GLY A 28 5.89 3.24 -7.78
CA GLY A 28 6.67 4.48 -7.63
C GLY A 28 6.21 5.63 -8.52
N THR A 29 5.56 5.35 -9.66
CA THR A 29 4.95 6.39 -10.52
C THR A 29 3.44 6.35 -10.48
N GLU A 30 2.86 5.16 -10.58
CA GLU A 30 1.41 4.96 -10.60
C GLU A 30 0.89 4.59 -9.23
N PHE A 31 1.69 3.90 -8.41
CA PHE A 31 1.42 3.68 -6.99
C PHE A 31 2.31 4.61 -6.17
N THR A 32 1.71 5.61 -5.52
CA THR A 32 2.43 6.55 -4.66
C THR A 32 1.87 6.52 -3.24
N VAL A 33 2.77 6.64 -2.27
CA VAL A 33 2.40 6.74 -0.86
C VAL A 33 2.98 8.01 -0.28
N LYS A 34 2.14 8.74 0.45
CA LYS A 34 2.52 9.92 1.21
C LYS A 34 2.03 9.80 2.63
N LEU A 35 2.91 10.16 3.55
CA LEU A 35 2.60 10.30 4.97
C LEU A 35 2.55 11.76 5.37
N ASP A 36 1.73 12.02 6.38
CA ASP A 36 1.67 13.26 7.13
C ASP A 36 1.72 12.89 8.62
N PRO A 37 2.69 13.38 9.42
CA PRO A 37 3.87 14.13 9.01
C PRO A 37 4.78 13.35 8.04
N TRP A 38 5.47 14.07 7.16
CA TRP A 38 6.29 13.48 6.10
C TRP A 38 7.39 12.57 6.66
N ALA A 39 7.48 11.37 6.10
CA ALA A 39 8.59 10.45 6.30
C ALA A 39 8.95 9.79 4.97
N GLU A 40 10.22 9.43 4.82
CA GLU A 40 10.71 8.75 3.63
C GLU A 40 10.29 7.27 3.62
N PHE A 41 9.68 6.85 2.53
CA PHE A 41 9.34 5.46 2.27
C PHE A 41 9.80 5.09 0.86
N VAL A 42 10.38 3.89 0.76
CA VAL A 42 10.71 3.28 -0.52
C VAL A 42 9.63 2.27 -0.86
N ALA A 43 8.93 2.50 -1.97
CA ALA A 43 7.94 1.58 -2.50
C ALA A 43 8.59 0.64 -3.52
N THR A 44 8.42 -0.66 -3.32
CA THR A 44 8.74 -1.71 -4.30
C THR A 44 7.49 -2.55 -4.51
N GLY A 45 7.40 -3.34 -5.57
CA GLY A 45 6.26 -4.24 -5.69
C GLY A 45 6.30 -5.13 -6.91
N THR A 46 5.27 -5.97 -6.99
CA THR A 46 5.13 -6.99 -8.02
C THR A 46 3.72 -7.00 -8.57
N ASN A 47 3.61 -7.26 -9.88
CA ASN A 47 2.35 -7.53 -10.56
C ASN A 47 2.24 -9.05 -10.80
N THR A 48 1.05 -9.61 -10.59
CA THR A 48 0.76 -11.02 -10.90
C THR A 48 -0.58 -11.10 -11.59
N GLN A 49 -0.60 -11.55 -12.84
CA GLN A 49 -1.86 -11.72 -13.57
C GLN A 49 -2.67 -12.87 -12.95
N ILE A 50 -3.89 -12.55 -12.49
CA ILE A 50 -4.84 -13.55 -11.95
C ILE A 50 -5.68 -14.12 -13.09
N ASP A 51 -6.18 -13.23 -13.97
CA ASP A 51 -7.00 -13.57 -15.13
C ASP A 51 -6.84 -12.47 -16.23
N PRO A 52 -7.44 -12.60 -17.42
CA PRO A 52 -7.29 -11.64 -18.52
C PRO A 52 -7.72 -10.19 -18.20
N SER A 53 -8.51 -10.00 -17.14
CA SER A 53 -9.05 -8.71 -16.71
C SER A 53 -8.58 -8.26 -15.32
N THR A 54 -7.77 -9.08 -14.63
CA THR A 54 -7.37 -8.83 -13.25
C THR A 54 -5.89 -9.12 -13.02
N VAL A 55 -5.21 -8.14 -12.46
CA VAL A 55 -3.83 -8.21 -11.97
C VAL A 55 -3.86 -8.01 -10.45
N ALA A 56 -3.18 -8.88 -9.72
CA ALA A 56 -2.85 -8.68 -8.32
C ALA A 56 -1.58 -7.81 -8.23
N VAL A 57 -1.64 -6.75 -7.45
CA VAL A 57 -0.52 -5.89 -7.15
C VAL A 57 -0.20 -5.99 -5.67
N VAL A 58 1.06 -6.26 -5.36
CA VAL A 58 1.59 -6.21 -4.00
C VAL A 58 2.68 -5.15 -3.96
N ALA A 59 2.42 -4.08 -3.22
CA ALA A 59 3.37 -3.02 -2.95
C ALA A 59 3.91 -3.15 -1.53
N LYS A 60 5.23 -3.19 -1.40
CA LYS A 60 5.97 -3.19 -0.14
C LYS A 60 6.54 -1.81 0.10
N LEU A 61 6.12 -1.19 1.19
CA LEU A 61 6.58 0.10 1.66
C LEU A 61 7.58 -0.10 2.78
N SER A 62 8.84 0.19 2.53
CA SER A 62 9.90 0.06 3.53
C SER A 62 10.34 1.43 4.01
N THR A 63 10.64 1.54 5.30
CA THR A 63 11.23 2.73 5.88
C THR A 63 12.74 2.54 6.07
N PRO A 64 13.56 3.58 5.83
CA PRO A 64 14.99 3.52 6.16
C PRO A 64 15.23 3.33 7.67
N GLU A 65 14.36 3.92 8.49
CA GLU A 65 14.39 3.85 9.96
C GLU A 65 13.04 3.38 10.51
N ALA A 66 13.02 2.79 11.71
CA ALA A 66 11.77 2.34 12.32
C ALA A 66 10.78 3.51 12.50
N TYR A 67 9.55 3.35 12.01
CA TYR A 67 8.52 4.39 12.08
C TYR A 67 7.42 3.99 13.06
N THR A 68 7.09 4.90 13.98
CA THR A 68 5.98 4.68 14.94
C THR A 68 4.73 5.36 14.40
N ILE A 69 3.71 4.56 14.07
CA ILE A 69 2.39 5.06 13.70
C ILE A 69 1.77 5.72 14.94
N ASN A 70 1.34 6.97 14.78
CA ASN A 70 0.57 7.71 15.78
C ASN A 70 -0.81 8.10 15.21
N ASP A 71 -1.58 8.88 15.97
CA ASP A 71 -2.95 9.29 15.60
C ASP A 71 -3.00 10.23 14.38
N GLU A 72 -1.86 10.78 13.99
CA GLU A 72 -1.72 11.67 12.82
C GLU A 72 -1.36 10.90 11.55
N PHE A 73 -1.04 9.60 11.66
CA PHE A 73 -0.59 8.79 10.53
C PHE A 73 -1.68 8.62 9.47
N VAL A 74 -1.50 9.32 8.35
CA VAL A 74 -2.34 9.19 7.16
C VAL A 74 -1.54 8.54 6.04
N VAL A 75 -2.04 7.42 5.48
CA VAL A 75 -1.50 6.80 4.26
C VAL A 75 -2.38 7.19 3.09
N ASN A 76 -1.84 8.01 2.18
CA ASN A 76 -2.51 8.32 0.93
C ASN A 76 -1.99 7.38 -0.16
N ILE A 77 -2.83 6.46 -0.62
CA ILE A 77 -2.53 5.57 -1.75
C ILE A 77 -3.20 6.16 -2.98
N SER A 78 -2.40 6.65 -3.92
CA SER A 78 -2.88 7.06 -5.24
C SER A 78 -2.46 6.03 -6.26
N VAL A 79 -3.45 5.50 -6.99
CA VAL A 79 -3.25 4.63 -8.14
C VAL A 79 -3.62 5.41 -9.39
N ASN A 80 -2.63 5.75 -10.21
CA ASN A 80 -2.87 6.36 -11.52
C ASN A 80 -3.19 5.24 -12.51
N GLY A 81 -4.41 4.73 -12.44
CA GLY A 81 -4.89 3.66 -13.30
C GLY A 81 -5.66 4.20 -14.49
N ASP A 82 -5.61 3.48 -15.61
CA ASP A 82 -6.56 3.67 -16.69
C ASP A 82 -7.97 3.31 -16.18
N LEU A 83 -8.81 4.34 -15.95
CA LEU A 83 -10.19 4.23 -15.48
C LEU A 83 -11.18 3.95 -16.62
N THR A 84 -10.71 3.70 -17.85
CA THR A 84 -11.59 3.29 -18.96
C THR A 84 -12.10 1.86 -18.81
N LYS A 85 -11.49 1.08 -17.90
CA LYS A 85 -11.94 -0.27 -17.50
C LYS A 85 -12.74 -0.22 -16.19
N ASP A 86 -13.18 -1.39 -15.69
CA ASP A 86 -13.94 -1.49 -14.45
C ASP A 86 -13.16 -0.94 -13.25
N ALA A 87 -13.43 0.33 -12.92
CA ALA A 87 -12.77 1.05 -11.84
C ALA A 87 -13.14 0.53 -10.43
N LYS A 88 -14.19 -0.30 -10.31
CA LYS A 88 -14.63 -0.84 -9.02
C LYS A 88 -13.63 -1.87 -8.46
N ILE A 89 -12.85 -2.50 -9.33
CA ILE A 89 -11.87 -3.54 -8.95
C ILE A 89 -10.75 -2.99 -8.05
N TYR A 90 -10.41 -1.70 -8.20
CA TYR A 90 -9.36 -1.03 -7.42
C TYR A 90 -9.72 -0.90 -5.94
N THR A 91 -10.99 -0.65 -5.60
CA THR A 91 -11.43 -0.38 -4.22
C THR A 91 -12.00 -1.62 -3.52
N ASP A 92 -12.45 -2.63 -4.27
CA ASP A 92 -13.02 -3.87 -3.71
C ASP A 92 -11.97 -4.80 -3.04
N SER A 93 -10.68 -4.46 -3.09
CA SER A 93 -9.61 -5.43 -2.78
C SER A 93 -8.41 -4.91 -2.00
N ILE A 94 -8.50 -3.71 -1.41
CA ILE A 94 -7.38 -3.13 -0.66
C ILE A 94 -7.19 -3.87 0.67
N VAL A 95 -6.04 -4.52 0.82
CA VAL A 95 -5.60 -5.17 2.05
C VAL A 95 -4.29 -4.52 2.49
N ILE A 96 -4.23 -4.05 3.73
CA ILE A 96 -3.03 -3.47 4.33
C ILE A 96 -2.58 -4.38 5.47
N THR A 97 -1.35 -4.86 5.37
CA THR A 97 -0.71 -5.68 6.40
C THR A 97 0.62 -5.05 6.81
N GLN A 98 1.05 -5.31 8.04
CA GLN A 98 2.41 -4.96 8.49
C GLN A 98 3.23 -6.23 8.63
N ASP A 99 4.51 -6.16 8.31
CA ASP A 99 5.44 -7.22 8.67
C ASP A 99 5.54 -7.31 10.19
N SER A 100 5.18 -8.47 10.76
CA SER A 100 5.05 -8.69 12.21
C SER A 100 6.32 -9.28 12.84
N GLN A 101 7.46 -9.22 12.16
CA GLN A 101 8.72 -9.83 12.59
C GLN A 101 9.79 -8.81 12.93
#